data_AF-A0A388KZK3-F1
#
_entry.id   AF-A0A388KZK3-F1
#
_cell.length_a   1.000
_cell.length_b   1.000
_cell.length_c   1.000
_cell.angle_alpha   90.00
_cell.angle_beta   90.00
_cell.angle_gamma   90.00
#
_symmetry.space_group_name_H-M   'P 1'
#
loop_
_entity.id
_entity.type
_entity.pdbx_description
1 polymer ?
#
loop_
_entity_poly.entity_id
_entity_poly.type
_entity_poly.pdbx_seq_one_letter_code
_entity_poly.pdbx_strand_id
1 'polypeptide(L)'
;MKYSELIIGMEEGVSEEVEGSIQRISSAAATAAAGGGGGGGGGLSGHAIARRAEKILASVKLIRSAAKAVTQGVEVVTLAVGQINQGEYDRIVRRRFTSGSSLISGAAKKLERGAKGVNREASKILKLASSLSDESAKKT
;
A
#
# COMPACT_ATOMS: atom_id res chain seq x y z
N MET A 1 -13.71 -7.18 -23.59
CA MET A 1 -13.00 -7.16 -22.29
C MET A 1 -13.72 -6.20 -21.38
N LYS A 2 -14.16 -6.67 -20.20
CA LYS A 2 -14.82 -5.80 -19.22
C LYS A 2 -13.73 -5.03 -18.45
N TYR A 3 -13.90 -3.73 -18.22
CA TYR A 3 -12.94 -2.89 -17.48
C TYR A 3 -12.53 -3.48 -16.12
N SER A 4 -13.38 -4.31 -15.52
CA SER A 4 -13.11 -5.07 -14.30
C SER A 4 -11.93 -6.05 -14.43
N GLU A 5 -11.77 -6.73 -15.56
CA GLU A 5 -10.70 -7.73 -15.76
C GLU A 5 -9.32 -7.06 -15.92
N LEU A 6 -9.28 -5.89 -16.56
CA LEU A 6 -8.06 -5.10 -16.75
C LEU A 6 -7.54 -4.55 -15.40
N ILE A 7 -8.45 -4.07 -14.55
CA ILE A 7 -8.12 -3.53 -13.22
C ILE A 7 -7.65 -4.66 -12.30
N ILE A 8 -8.30 -5.82 -12.31
CA ILE A 8 -7.90 -6.98 -11.49
C ILE A 8 -6.51 -7.49 -11.91
N GLY A 9 -6.24 -7.62 -13.21
CA GLY A 9 -4.94 -8.07 -13.71
C GLY A 9 -3.79 -7.11 -13.36
N MET A 10 -4.04 -5.79 -13.40
CA MET A 10 -3.06 -4.79 -12.94
C MET A 10 -2.89 -4.78 -11.41
N GLU A 11 -3.95 -5.03 -10.65
CA GLU A 11 -3.90 -5.13 -9.18
C GLU A 11 -3.09 -6.35 -8.69
N GLU A 12 -3.16 -7.47 -9.41
CA GLU A 12 -2.45 -8.70 -9.04
C GLU A 12 -0.95 -8.59 -9.35
N GLY A 13 -0.59 -8.13 -10.55
CA GLY A 13 0.82 -7.96 -10.94
C GLY A 13 1.59 -6.98 -10.05
N VAL A 14 0.99 -5.82 -9.73
CA VAL A 14 1.64 -4.81 -8.88
C VAL A 14 1.73 -5.27 -7.43
N SER A 15 0.74 -6.03 -6.93
CA SER A 15 0.77 -6.54 -5.55
C SER A 15 1.84 -7.61 -5.36
N GLU A 16 2.03 -8.51 -6.32
CA GLU A 16 3.06 -9.56 -6.25
C GLU A 16 4.47 -8.98 -6.34
N GLU A 17 4.68 -8.01 -7.22
CA GLU A 17 5.99 -7.37 -7.37
C GLU A 17 6.39 -6.57 -6.12
N VAL A 18 5.44 -5.87 -5.49
CA VAL A 18 5.68 -5.13 -4.25
C VAL A 18 5.92 -6.08 -3.08
N GLU A 19 5.14 -7.15 -2.95
CA GLU A 19 5.34 -8.17 -1.91
C GLU A 19 6.69 -8.88 -2.06
N GLY A 20 7.05 -9.29 -3.29
CA GLY A 20 8.34 -9.90 -3.59
C GLY A 20 9.52 -8.96 -3.38
N SER A 21 9.36 -7.66 -3.67
CA SER A 21 10.40 -6.65 -3.41
C SER A 21 10.60 -6.39 -1.93
N ILE A 22 9.51 -6.33 -1.14
CA ILE A 22 9.60 -6.19 0.31
C ILE A 22 10.22 -7.44 0.95
N GLN A 23 9.86 -8.64 0.51
CA GLN A 23 10.49 -9.87 1.00
C GLN A 23 11.99 -9.89 0.70
N ARG A 24 12.40 -9.49 -0.50
CA ARG A 24 13.83 -9.37 -0.85
C ARG A 24 14.55 -8.36 0.04
N ILE A 25 13.94 -7.21 0.32
CA ILE A 25 14.51 -6.19 1.23
C ILE A 25 14.63 -6.73 2.66
N SER A 26 13.59 -7.38 3.19
CA SER A 26 13.61 -7.96 4.53
C SER A 26 14.65 -9.07 4.65
N SER A 27 14.77 -9.94 3.67
CA SER A 27 15.78 -10.99 3.63
C SER A 27 17.19 -10.42 3.52
N ALA A 28 17.43 -9.45 2.62
CA ALA A 28 18.72 -8.79 2.50
C ALA A 28 19.13 -8.07 3.79
N ALA A 29 18.18 -7.42 4.47
CA ALA A 29 18.41 -6.76 5.76
C ALA A 29 18.69 -7.77 6.89
N ALA A 30 18.03 -8.93 6.89
CA ALA A 30 18.30 -10.01 7.83
C ALA A 30 19.68 -10.65 7.60
N THR A 31 20.06 -10.89 6.34
CA THR A 31 21.40 -11.39 5.97
C THR A 31 22.50 -10.39 6.34
N ALA A 32 22.28 -9.09 6.09
CA ALA A 32 23.21 -8.04 6.50
C ALA A 32 23.39 -7.96 8.03
N ALA A 33 22.34 -8.25 8.81
CA ALA A 33 22.41 -8.34 10.26
C ALA A 33 23.13 -9.61 10.76
N ALA A 34 23.02 -10.73 10.02
CA ALA A 34 23.63 -12.01 10.39
C ALA A 34 25.09 -12.17 9.94
N GLY A 35 25.51 -11.50 8.87
CA GLY A 35 26.86 -11.61 8.29
C GLY A 35 27.89 -10.59 8.80
N GLY A 36 27.52 -9.69 9.72
CA GLY A 36 28.37 -8.61 10.20
C GLY A 36 29.40 -9.05 11.24
N GLY A 37 30.46 -9.75 10.82
CA GLY A 37 31.70 -9.85 11.58
C GLY A 37 32.42 -8.50 11.60
N GLY A 38 32.56 -7.89 12.78
CA GLY A 38 33.49 -6.80 13.07
C GLY A 38 33.04 -5.39 12.64
N GLY A 39 32.60 -4.57 13.60
CA GLY A 39 32.47 -3.12 13.45
C GLY A 39 31.07 -2.59 13.78
N GLY A 40 30.96 -1.91 14.93
CA GLY A 40 29.70 -1.41 15.50
C GLY A 40 28.87 -0.56 14.54
N GLY A 41 27.56 -0.83 14.49
CA GLY A 41 26.54 0.03 13.85
C GLY A 41 25.60 -0.67 12.87
N GLY A 42 26.08 -1.64 12.07
CA GLY A 42 25.32 -2.19 10.94
C GLY A 42 24.16 -3.15 11.27
N GLY A 43 24.31 -3.97 12.32
CA GLY A 43 23.29 -4.97 12.67
C GLY A 43 21.98 -4.37 13.20
N LEU A 44 22.06 -3.26 13.94
CA LEU A 44 20.88 -2.57 14.49
C LEU A 44 20.14 -1.75 13.41
N SER A 45 20.86 -1.18 12.46
CA SER A 45 20.30 -0.36 11.38
C SER A 45 19.64 -1.23 10.29
N GLY A 46 20.22 -2.37 9.93
CA GLY A 46 19.59 -3.36 9.04
C GLY A 46 18.27 -3.89 9.62
N HIS A 47 18.27 -4.26 10.89
CA HIS A 47 17.06 -4.71 11.57
C HIS A 47 15.98 -3.60 11.68
N ALA A 48 16.38 -2.35 11.85
CA ALA A 48 15.46 -1.20 11.83
C ALA A 48 14.86 -0.98 10.43
N ILE A 49 15.64 -1.15 9.37
CA ILE A 49 15.14 -1.07 7.98
C ILE A 49 14.12 -2.18 7.71
N ALA A 50 14.42 -3.43 8.11
CA ALA A 50 13.50 -4.56 7.97
C ALA A 50 12.14 -4.31 8.65
N ARG A 51 12.14 -3.90 9.93
CA ARG A 51 10.89 -3.57 10.65
C ARG A 51 10.10 -2.43 9.99
N ARG A 52 10.78 -1.47 9.36
CA ARG A 52 10.11 -0.38 8.63
C ARG A 52 9.52 -0.87 7.31
N ALA A 53 10.22 -1.75 6.60
CA ALA A 53 9.73 -2.39 5.38
C ALA A 53 8.46 -3.23 5.65
N GLU A 54 8.38 -3.93 6.79
CA GLU A 54 7.16 -4.62 7.23
C GLU A 54 5.98 -3.66 7.46
N LYS A 55 6.24 -2.47 8.02
CA LYS A 55 5.19 -1.44 8.20
C LYS A 55 4.74 -0.84 6.87
N ILE A 56 5.64 -0.72 5.90
CA ILE A 56 5.29 -0.36 4.52
C ILE A 56 4.37 -1.44 3.94
N LEU A 57 4.69 -2.72 4.10
CA LEU A 57 3.84 -3.82 3.64
C LEU A 57 2.44 -3.76 4.24
N ALA A 58 2.33 -3.54 5.55
CA ALA A 58 1.03 -3.38 6.20
C ALA A 58 0.24 -2.20 5.62
N SER A 59 0.92 -1.08 5.32
CA SER A 59 0.31 0.09 4.70
C SER A 59 -0.14 -0.18 3.26
N VAL A 60 0.64 -0.93 2.48
CA VAL A 60 0.28 -1.38 1.11
C VAL A 60 -0.94 -2.30 1.14
N LYS A 61 -1.01 -3.25 2.08
CA LYS A 61 -2.20 -4.10 2.26
C LYS A 61 -3.45 -3.30 2.56
N LEU A 62 -3.33 -2.23 3.37
CA LEU A 62 -4.43 -1.30 3.63
C LEU A 62 -4.85 -0.55 2.36
N ILE A 63 -3.90 -0.08 1.55
CA ILE A 63 -4.16 0.57 0.26
C ILE A 63 -4.92 -0.38 -0.66
N ARG A 64 -4.45 -1.63 -0.81
CA ARG A 64 -5.09 -2.65 -1.66
C ARG A 64 -6.53 -2.94 -1.23
N SER A 65 -6.75 -3.16 0.06
CA SER A 65 -8.10 -3.37 0.59
C SER A 65 -9.01 -2.17 0.33
N ALA A 66 -8.49 -0.95 0.46
CA ALA A 66 -9.23 0.26 0.18
C ALA A 66 -9.53 0.43 -1.32
N ALA A 67 -8.58 0.15 -2.21
CA ALA A 67 -8.79 0.19 -3.65
C ALA A 67 -9.94 -0.73 -4.08
N LYS A 68 -9.96 -1.98 -3.58
CA LYS A 68 -11.07 -2.93 -3.81
C LYS A 68 -12.42 -2.38 -3.35
N ALA A 69 -12.46 -1.72 -2.19
CA ALA A 69 -13.69 -1.10 -1.68
C ALA A 69 -14.13 0.11 -2.52
N VAL A 70 -13.20 0.88 -3.11
CA VAL A 70 -13.54 1.92 -4.09
C VAL A 70 -14.18 1.28 -5.31
N THR A 71 -13.57 0.25 -5.89
CA THR A 71 -14.10 -0.46 -7.08
C THR A 71 -15.53 -0.95 -6.83
N GLN A 72 -15.76 -1.66 -5.71
CA GLN A 72 -17.10 -2.13 -5.33
C GLN A 72 -18.09 -0.98 -5.12
N GLY A 73 -17.67 0.10 -4.46
CA GLY A 73 -18.53 1.26 -4.26
C GLY A 73 -18.90 1.95 -5.57
N VAL A 74 -17.95 2.05 -6.51
CA VAL A 74 -18.18 2.59 -7.86
C VAL A 74 -19.15 1.71 -8.65
N GLU A 75 -19.03 0.39 -8.58
CA GLU A 75 -19.99 -0.53 -9.21
C GLU A 75 -21.42 -0.30 -8.70
N VAL A 76 -21.58 -0.21 -7.37
CA VAL A 76 -22.89 0.06 -6.74
C VAL A 76 -23.46 1.42 -7.17
N VAL A 77 -22.63 2.47 -7.19
CA VAL A 77 -23.05 3.79 -7.66
C VAL A 77 -23.42 3.75 -9.15
N THR A 78 -22.63 3.07 -9.98
CA THR A 78 -22.86 2.97 -11.42
C THR A 78 -24.18 2.28 -11.73
N LEU A 79 -24.49 1.19 -11.04
CA LEU A 79 -25.79 0.51 -11.15
C LEU A 79 -26.94 1.44 -10.74
N ALA A 80 -26.81 2.14 -9.62
CA ALA A 80 -27.83 3.07 -9.16
C ALA A 80 -28.05 4.22 -10.15
N VAL A 81 -26.98 4.79 -10.73
CA VAL A 81 -27.05 5.83 -11.76
C VAL A 81 -27.71 5.30 -13.03
N GLY A 82 -27.43 4.05 -13.43
CA GLY A 82 -28.10 3.39 -14.55
C GLY A 82 -29.62 3.34 -14.37
N GLN A 83 -30.09 2.98 -13.18
CA GLN A 83 -31.52 2.95 -12.85
C GLN A 83 -32.14 4.36 -12.82
N ILE A 84 -31.42 5.35 -12.26
CA ILE A 84 -31.85 6.76 -12.28
C ILE A 84 -32.07 7.25 -13.70
N ASN A 85 -31.13 6.96 -14.60
CA ASN A 85 -31.20 7.39 -16.00
C ASN A 85 -32.35 6.72 -16.78
N GLN A 86 -32.85 5.57 -16.29
CA GLN A 86 -34.03 4.89 -16.83
C GLN A 86 -35.35 5.40 -16.22
N GLY A 87 -35.29 6.39 -15.32
CA GLY A 87 -36.46 6.94 -14.62
C GLY A 87 -36.85 6.19 -13.35
N GLU A 88 -36.12 5.14 -12.97
CA GLU A 88 -36.36 4.35 -11.77
C GLU A 88 -35.70 5.01 -10.55
N TYR A 89 -36.29 6.10 -10.04
CA TYR A 89 -35.76 6.79 -8.86
C TYR A 89 -36.56 6.54 -7.58
N ASP A 90 -36.43 5.33 -7.05
CA ASP A 90 -37.08 4.91 -5.82
C ASP A 90 -36.17 4.99 -4.57
N ARG A 91 -36.69 4.53 -3.43
CA ARG A 91 -35.96 4.50 -2.16
C ARG A 91 -34.77 3.53 -2.17
N ILE A 92 -34.86 2.42 -2.91
CA ILE A 92 -33.82 1.39 -3.00
C ILE A 92 -32.65 1.94 -3.80
N VAL A 93 -32.91 2.57 -4.94
CA VAL A 93 -31.91 3.19 -5.81
C VAL A 93 -31.16 4.29 -5.08
N ARG A 94 -31.88 5.17 -4.34
CA ARG A 94 -31.24 6.17 -3.46
C ARG A 94 -30.34 5.53 -2.41
N ARG A 95 -30.80 4.48 -1.73
CA ARG A 95 -29.99 3.77 -0.73
C ARG A 95 -28.75 3.15 -1.35
N ARG A 96 -28.85 2.54 -2.54
CA ARG A 96 -27.69 1.99 -3.26
C ARG A 96 -26.67 3.08 -3.56
N PHE A 97 -27.10 4.20 -4.13
CA PHE A 97 -26.23 5.33 -4.42
C PHE A 97 -25.49 5.85 -3.17
N THR A 98 -26.23 6.07 -2.08
CA THR A 98 -25.66 6.53 -0.80
C THR A 98 -24.69 5.49 -0.20
N SER A 99 -25.06 4.20 -0.22
CA SER A 99 -24.20 3.12 0.28
C SER A 99 -22.90 3.01 -0.51
N GLY A 100 -22.97 3.03 -1.85
CA GLY A 100 -21.78 3.00 -2.72
C GLY A 100 -20.89 4.22 -2.50
N SER A 101 -21.48 5.41 -2.40
CA SER A 101 -20.76 6.65 -2.10
C SER A 101 -20.06 6.61 -0.72
N SER A 102 -20.72 6.04 0.29
CA SER A 102 -20.14 5.85 1.63
C SER A 102 -18.96 4.88 1.62
N LEU A 103 -19.06 3.78 0.86
CA LEU A 103 -17.96 2.84 0.65
C LEU A 103 -16.75 3.53 0.01
N ILE A 104 -16.98 4.31 -1.07
CA ILE A 104 -15.93 5.08 -1.74
C ILE A 104 -15.28 6.06 -0.77
N SER A 105 -16.06 6.84 -0.01
CA SER A 105 -15.55 7.84 0.92
C SER A 105 -14.72 7.21 2.06
N GLY A 106 -15.22 6.11 2.64
CA GLY A 106 -14.49 5.37 3.67
C GLY A 106 -13.19 4.75 3.14
N ALA A 107 -13.22 4.26 1.90
CA ALA A 107 -12.06 3.72 1.22
C ALA A 107 -11.02 4.80 0.87
N ALA A 108 -11.44 5.97 0.38
CA ALA A 108 -10.56 7.10 0.10
C ALA A 108 -9.75 7.53 1.34
N LYS A 109 -10.40 7.58 2.52
CA LYS A 109 -9.72 7.85 3.80
C LYS A 109 -8.72 6.75 4.20
N LYS A 110 -8.96 5.49 3.80
CA LYS A 110 -8.01 4.39 4.04
C LYS A 110 -6.83 4.47 3.07
N LEU A 111 -7.07 4.79 1.80
CA LEU A 111 -6.02 5.04 0.79
C LEU A 111 -5.09 6.15 1.27
N GLU A 112 -5.63 7.28 1.71
CA GLU A 112 -4.84 8.40 2.21
C GLU A 112 -3.97 7.99 3.41
N ARG A 113 -4.56 7.29 4.39
CA ARG A 113 -3.81 6.79 5.57
C ARG A 113 -2.71 5.81 5.18
N GLY A 114 -3.01 4.88 4.28
CA GLY A 114 -2.03 3.93 3.76
C GLY A 114 -0.87 4.63 3.06
N ALA A 115 -1.17 5.57 2.15
CA ALA A 115 -0.16 6.35 1.43
C ALA A 115 0.73 7.17 2.37
N LYS A 116 0.14 7.83 3.38
CA LYS A 116 0.89 8.52 4.44
C LYS A 116 1.78 7.57 5.23
N GLY A 117 1.29 6.35 5.52
CA GLY A 117 2.06 5.29 6.19
C GLY A 117 3.28 4.87 5.39
N VAL A 118 3.10 4.57 4.10
CA VAL A 118 4.19 4.24 3.17
C VAL A 118 5.22 5.36 3.13
N ASN A 119 4.78 6.59 2.85
CA ASN A 119 5.69 7.73 2.72
C ASN A 119 6.49 7.99 4.01
N ARG A 120 5.83 7.90 5.17
CA ARG A 120 6.45 8.10 6.48
C ARG A 120 7.55 7.08 6.75
N GLU A 121 7.29 5.80 6.51
CA GLU A 121 8.28 4.76 6.80
C GLU A 121 9.39 4.72 5.75
N ALA A 122 9.06 4.93 4.47
CA ALA A 122 10.06 5.06 3.40
C ALA A 122 11.03 6.22 3.67
N SER A 123 10.52 7.39 4.07
CA SER A 123 11.35 8.53 4.46
C SER A 123 12.31 8.21 5.61
N LYS A 124 11.89 7.36 6.57
CA LYS A 124 12.76 6.95 7.67
C LYS A 124 13.81 5.92 7.23
N ILE A 125 13.47 5.02 6.29
CA ILE A 125 14.45 4.12 5.68
C ILE A 125 15.51 4.94 4.94
N LEU A 126 15.11 5.92 4.11
CA LEU A 126 16.04 6.78 3.38
C LEU A 126 16.99 7.53 4.31
N LYS A 127 16.48 8.07 5.43
CA LYS A 127 17.32 8.73 6.45
C LYS A 127 18.32 7.76 7.07
N LEU A 128 17.89 6.55 7.44
CA LEU A 128 18.79 5.53 7.99
C LEU A 128 19.86 5.11 6.98
N ALA A 129 19.47 4.90 5.72
CA ALA A 129 20.38 4.55 4.65
C ALA A 129 21.42 5.65 4.37
N SER A 130 21.00 6.92 4.39
CA SER A 130 21.89 8.07 4.20
C SER A 130 22.91 8.17 5.34
N SER A 131 22.46 8.03 6.60
CA SER A 131 23.35 8.03 7.76
C SER A 131 24.38 6.89 7.72
N LEU A 132 24.00 5.70 7.27
CA LEU A 132 24.94 4.59 7.07
C LEU A 132 25.97 4.88 5.97
N SER A 133 25.54 5.52 4.88
CA SER A 133 26.42 5.90 3.77
C SER A 133 27.43 6.97 4.18
N ASP A 134 27.03 7.96 4.97
CA ASP A 134 27.93 9.00 5.47
C ASP A 134 28.96 8.44 6.45
N GLU A 135 28.58 7.42 7.23
CA GLU A 135 29.44 6.78 8.21
C GLU A 135 30.43 5.79 7.58
N SER A 136 30.07 5.15 6.46
CA SER A 136 31.00 4.34 5.68
C SER A 136 32.03 5.21 4.94
N ALA A 137 31.61 6.34 4.38
CA ALA A 137 32.49 7.30 3.69
C ALA A 137 33.54 7.94 4.62
N LYS A 138 33.28 8.02 5.93
CA LYS A 138 34.25 8.50 6.93
C LYS A 138 35.30 7.47 7.37
N LYS A 139 35.08 6.19 7.08
CA LYS A 139 35.99 5.08 7.46
C LYS A 139 36.95 4.68 6.33
N THR A 140 36.77 5.23 5.13
CA THR A 140 37.64 5.09 3.95
C THR A 140 38.48 6.33 3.76
#